data_AF-A0A154ILZ9-F1
#
_entry.id   AF-A0A154ILZ9-F1
#
_cell.length_a   1.000
_cell.length_b   1.000
_cell.length_c   1.000
_cell.angle_alpha   90.00
_cell.angle_beta   90.00
_cell.angle_gamma   90.00
#
_symmetry.space_group_name_H-M   'P 1'
#
loop_
_entity.id
_entity.type
_entity.pdbx_description
1 polymer ?
#
loop_
_entity_poly.entity_id
_entity_poly.type
_entity_poly.pdbx_seq_one_letter_code
_entity_poly.pdbx_strand_id
1 'polypeptide(L)'
;MITNPPRIEIQQLAHFVLACQSPTLAETARELGIAPSALTSSLRTLENELQLKLFIRKSGHLSPLPAAFWLFQQATAILHRERFVRRMRNGGTGPLRIDIRLDLSFSIGRFSKAIGRTVEDMERERPDLLIDVMFADGLGKSLVEDGAAEIPGNTGSMEIEVGYMTGVPSAKLPAMTPFYDEVWFSVGTAEAAVDLRSPNQKFVVLKMRQALRDAVTRYADEYGIRDRMILMDEEPADLHRLLNEFPQMRFLMPRSMVADRLGLARLHLEPLDPPLSSTLGVRANGPDQEVVSALLCNLKKNLEATEANIVFRPQLTARQLHYFNLAHLSGGISAAARAAHITQPSVSTQIQKIEAVAGQPLFERRRNGAESTKAGKALLPFTLEIEERIDNLLRASLDIAAHTQATISIGMLPSSGHDSVMTDKVAQALTATRLGHPEYRLRIIEGSNAVLHDQIRAGELNLAIVGAVQTQMTRIHLGPSERLSVVANPALDLAGRTEIPLAEVCGFPLVLGIKHLSIHQAFMAAASARHLRVEPVMDVGSLPLAIAMVRRLPVCTVLPVSSVQQDIGSGRLTAAPITEDVIAGNLSVIFSGERTLSEAERTMIQSLVAVFGRQA
;
A
#
# COMPACT_ATOMS: atom_id res chain seq x y z
N MET A 1 32.39 14.08 -7.31
CA MET A 1 32.79 12.66 -7.28
C MET A 1 32.44 12.08 -8.64
N ILE A 2 33.37 11.43 -9.33
CA ILE A 2 33.07 10.79 -10.63
C ILE A 2 32.39 9.46 -10.29
N THR A 3 31.05 9.42 -10.39
CA THR A 3 30.23 8.24 -10.10
C THR A 3 30.25 7.28 -11.27
N ASN A 4 30.04 5.98 -10.99
CA ASN A 4 29.74 5.00 -12.04
C ASN A 4 28.42 5.36 -12.73
N PRO A 5 28.18 4.89 -13.98
CA PRO A 5 26.93 5.15 -14.66
C PRO A 5 25.73 4.68 -13.80
N PRO A 6 24.60 5.42 -13.87
CA PRO A 6 23.42 5.11 -13.07
C PRO A 6 22.94 3.68 -13.33
N ARG A 7 22.59 2.97 -12.25
CA ARG A 7 22.13 1.57 -12.32
C ARG A 7 20.71 1.47 -12.88
N ILE A 8 19.87 2.45 -12.56
CA ILE A 8 18.48 2.50 -12.99
C ILE A 8 18.40 3.30 -14.30
N GLU A 9 17.81 2.69 -15.33
CA GLU A 9 17.54 3.34 -16.60
C GLU A 9 16.16 4.02 -16.62
N ILE A 10 16.08 5.19 -17.26
CA ILE A 10 14.84 5.99 -17.38
C ILE A 10 13.69 5.17 -18.00
N GLN A 11 14.02 4.26 -18.92
CA GLN A 11 13.03 3.38 -19.54
C GLN A 11 12.41 2.37 -18.56
N GLN A 12 13.16 1.88 -17.57
CA GLN A 12 12.60 1.02 -16.52
C GLN A 12 11.57 1.77 -15.68
N LEU A 13 11.82 3.06 -15.39
CA LEU A 13 10.88 3.93 -14.69
C LEU A 13 9.59 4.13 -15.51
N ALA A 14 9.69 4.32 -16.83
CA ALA A 14 8.53 4.41 -17.72
C ALA A 14 7.69 3.12 -17.73
N HIS A 15 8.36 1.96 -17.83
CA HIS A 15 7.68 0.65 -17.74
C HIS A 15 6.96 0.47 -16.39
N PHE A 16 7.61 0.86 -15.30
CA PHE A 16 7.06 0.82 -13.96
C PHE A 16 5.83 1.73 -13.80
N VAL A 17 5.93 2.99 -14.22
CA VAL A 17 4.81 3.95 -14.14
C VAL A 17 3.60 3.47 -14.92
N LEU A 18 3.79 2.83 -16.08
CA LEU A 18 2.65 2.26 -16.81
C LEU A 18 2.11 0.99 -16.14
N ALA A 19 2.99 0.12 -15.62
CA ALA A 19 2.57 -1.06 -14.87
C ALA A 19 1.77 -0.70 -13.61
N CYS A 20 2.06 0.45 -12.99
CA CYS A 20 1.23 1.02 -11.95
C CYS A 20 -0.17 1.43 -12.45
N GLN A 21 -0.33 1.82 -13.72
CA GLN A 21 -1.59 2.35 -14.22
C GLN A 21 -2.52 1.28 -14.81
N SER A 22 -1.98 0.13 -15.25
CA SER A 22 -2.74 -0.97 -15.85
C SER A 22 -3.02 -2.12 -14.85
N PRO A 23 -4.13 -2.87 -15.02
CA PRO A 23 -4.49 -3.97 -14.13
C PRO A 23 -3.71 -5.27 -14.40
N THR A 24 -3.13 -5.44 -15.60
CA THR A 24 -2.43 -6.67 -15.99
C THR A 24 -1.13 -6.38 -16.74
N LEU A 25 -0.13 -7.25 -16.60
CA LEU A 25 1.14 -7.15 -17.33
C LEU A 25 0.95 -7.26 -18.86
N ALA A 26 -0.04 -8.05 -19.31
CA ALA A 26 -0.31 -8.23 -20.72
C ALA A 26 -0.83 -6.94 -21.37
N GLU A 27 -1.68 -6.20 -20.67
CA GLU A 27 -2.18 -4.90 -21.12
C GLU A 27 -1.08 -3.84 -21.12
N THR A 28 -0.29 -3.74 -20.04
CA THR A 28 0.86 -2.83 -19.97
C THR A 28 1.85 -3.09 -21.12
N ALA A 29 2.19 -4.36 -21.38
CA ALA A 29 3.11 -4.72 -22.44
C ALA A 29 2.57 -4.34 -23.83
N ARG A 30 1.26 -4.51 -24.06
CA ARG A 30 0.58 -4.10 -25.28
C ARG A 30 0.64 -2.59 -25.49
N GLU A 31 0.36 -1.80 -24.46
CA GLU A 31 0.40 -0.33 -24.53
C GLU A 31 1.83 0.22 -24.75
N LEU A 32 2.84 -0.45 -24.19
CA LEU A 32 4.25 -0.13 -24.45
C LEU A 32 4.74 -0.62 -25.82
N GLY A 33 4.03 -1.55 -26.46
CA GLY A 33 4.48 -2.19 -27.70
C GLY A 33 5.67 -3.14 -27.50
N ILE A 34 5.76 -3.81 -26.35
CA ILE A 34 6.85 -4.75 -26.02
C ILE A 34 6.33 -6.14 -25.66
N ALA A 35 7.21 -7.14 -25.63
CA ALA A 35 6.85 -8.48 -25.17
C ALA A 35 6.58 -8.51 -23.65
N PRO A 36 5.57 -9.26 -23.16
CA PRO A 36 5.30 -9.40 -21.72
C PRO A 36 6.50 -9.92 -20.90
N SER A 37 7.35 -10.76 -21.51
CA SER A 37 8.59 -11.24 -20.89
C SER A 37 9.61 -10.13 -20.68
N ALA A 38 9.72 -9.19 -21.64
CA ALA A 38 10.60 -8.03 -21.54
C ALA A 38 10.13 -7.07 -20.43
N LEU A 39 8.82 -6.82 -20.34
CA LEU A 39 8.24 -6.04 -19.25
C LEU A 39 8.52 -6.69 -17.88
N THR A 40 8.26 -8.00 -17.77
CA THR A 40 8.48 -8.75 -16.52
C THR A 40 9.95 -8.69 -16.09
N SER A 41 10.88 -8.87 -17.03
CA SER A 41 12.31 -8.74 -16.77
C SER A 41 12.66 -7.32 -16.33
N SER A 42 12.15 -6.30 -17.01
CA SER A 42 12.40 -4.89 -16.68
C SER A 42 11.96 -4.54 -15.26
N LEU A 43 10.75 -4.95 -14.87
CA LEU A 43 10.22 -4.70 -13.52
C LEU A 43 11.01 -5.47 -12.47
N ARG A 44 11.37 -6.73 -12.73
CA ARG A 44 12.16 -7.54 -11.80
C ARG A 44 13.56 -6.97 -11.58
N THR A 45 14.22 -6.48 -12.64
CA THR A 45 15.51 -5.80 -12.52
C THR A 45 15.39 -4.54 -11.66
N LEU A 46 14.35 -3.73 -11.88
CA LEU A 46 14.09 -2.54 -11.08
C LEU A 46 13.85 -2.88 -9.60
N GLU A 47 13.01 -3.88 -9.30
CA GLU A 47 12.78 -4.39 -7.93
C GLU A 47 14.10 -4.82 -7.25
N ASN A 48 14.99 -5.49 -8.00
CA ASN A 48 16.28 -5.95 -7.48
C ASN A 48 17.24 -4.79 -7.21
N GLU A 49 17.31 -3.81 -8.11
CA GLU A 49 18.17 -2.63 -7.95
C GLU A 49 17.76 -1.78 -6.75
N LEU A 50 16.45 -1.63 -6.54
CA LEU A 50 15.88 -0.91 -5.41
C LEU A 50 15.84 -1.71 -4.11
N GLN A 51 16.02 -3.04 -4.18
CA GLN A 51 15.77 -3.97 -3.08
C GLN A 51 14.36 -3.86 -2.47
N LEU A 52 13.38 -3.48 -3.30
CA LEU A 52 11.99 -3.29 -2.90
C LEU A 52 11.08 -4.19 -3.73
N LYS A 53 10.10 -4.81 -3.07
CA LYS A 53 8.96 -5.41 -3.75
C LYS A 53 7.97 -4.30 -4.09
N LEU A 54 7.66 -4.17 -5.38
CA LEU A 54 6.82 -3.11 -5.90
C LEU A 54 5.41 -3.62 -6.24
N PHE A 55 5.27 -4.90 -6.60
CA PHE A 55 3.98 -5.46 -6.98
C PHE A 55 3.70 -6.83 -6.38
N ILE A 56 2.42 -7.08 -6.11
CA ILE A 56 1.83 -8.41 -5.94
C ILE A 56 1.31 -8.87 -7.31
N ARG A 57 1.59 -10.13 -7.66
CA ARG A 57 1.15 -10.76 -8.92
C ARG A 57 0.20 -11.92 -8.58
N LYS A 58 -1.12 -11.74 -8.71
CA LYS A 58 -2.13 -12.76 -8.33
C LYS A 58 -3.16 -12.95 -9.43
N SER A 59 -3.38 -14.20 -9.86
CA SER A 59 -4.42 -14.56 -10.85
C SER A 59 -4.42 -13.72 -12.13
N GLY A 60 -3.23 -13.34 -12.62
CA GLY A 60 -3.08 -12.48 -13.81
C GLY A 60 -3.20 -10.97 -13.56
N HIS A 61 -3.58 -10.56 -12.34
CA HIS A 61 -3.63 -9.17 -11.91
C HIS A 61 -2.30 -8.71 -11.30
N LEU A 62 -2.00 -7.44 -11.49
CA LEU A 62 -0.83 -6.75 -10.96
C LEU A 62 -1.29 -5.64 -10.01
N SER A 63 -0.95 -5.75 -8.73
CA SER A 63 -1.34 -4.77 -7.70
C SER A 63 -0.11 -4.13 -7.08
N PRO A 64 -0.01 -2.80 -7.01
CA PRO A 64 1.12 -2.11 -6.40
C PRO A 64 1.13 -2.28 -4.88
N LEU A 65 2.32 -2.41 -4.31
CA LEU A 65 2.60 -2.35 -2.87
C LEU A 65 2.85 -0.90 -2.42
N PRO A 66 2.80 -0.59 -1.11
CA PRO A 66 3.11 0.75 -0.58
C PRO A 66 4.39 1.38 -1.16
N ALA A 67 5.46 0.59 -1.33
CA ALA A 67 6.72 1.05 -1.92
C ALA A 67 6.58 1.54 -3.38
N ALA A 68 5.64 0.99 -4.15
CA ALA A 68 5.37 1.45 -5.51
C ALA A 68 4.69 2.83 -5.54
N PHE A 69 3.92 3.20 -4.52
CA PHE A 69 3.31 4.54 -4.46
C PHE A 69 4.38 5.62 -4.28
N TRP A 70 5.39 5.36 -3.44
CA TRP A 70 6.56 6.22 -3.30
C TRP A 70 7.36 6.30 -4.61
N LEU A 71 7.70 5.14 -5.20
CA LEU A 71 8.49 5.11 -6.42
C LEU A 71 7.75 5.78 -7.59
N PHE A 72 6.42 5.69 -7.64
CA PHE A 72 5.61 6.32 -8.68
C PHE A 72 5.83 7.83 -8.72
N GLN A 73 5.77 8.51 -7.56
CA GLN A 73 6.00 9.94 -7.47
C GLN A 73 7.39 10.33 -7.98
N GLN A 74 8.43 9.61 -7.54
CA GLN A 74 9.81 9.85 -7.94
C GLN A 74 10.03 9.60 -9.44
N ALA A 75 9.51 8.48 -9.95
CA ALA A 75 9.60 8.09 -11.35
C ALA A 75 8.92 9.10 -12.26
N THR A 76 7.70 9.57 -11.92
CA THR A 76 6.99 10.57 -12.72
C THR A 76 7.78 11.89 -12.79
N ALA A 77 8.35 12.35 -11.69
CA ALA A 77 9.15 13.59 -11.65
C ALA A 77 10.39 13.51 -12.56
N ILE A 78 11.07 12.35 -12.60
CA ILE A 78 12.20 12.09 -13.49
C ILE A 78 11.74 12.07 -14.96
N LEU A 79 10.62 11.41 -15.26
CA LEU A 79 10.12 11.27 -16.63
C LEU A 79 9.63 12.60 -17.22
N HIS A 80 9.01 13.47 -16.41
CA HIS A 80 8.62 14.82 -16.85
C HIS A 80 9.85 15.69 -17.17
N ARG A 81 10.93 15.59 -16.39
CA ARG A 81 12.19 16.28 -16.68
C ARG A 81 12.86 15.78 -17.94
N GLU A 82 12.93 14.46 -18.15
CA GLU A 82 13.46 13.91 -19.40
C GLU A 82 12.68 14.44 -20.60
N ARG A 83 11.35 14.51 -20.48
CA ARG A 83 10.48 15.05 -21.51
C ARG A 83 10.68 16.55 -21.72
N PHE A 84 10.97 17.31 -20.67
CA PHE A 84 11.35 18.73 -20.78
C PHE A 84 12.69 18.91 -21.51
N VAL A 85 13.72 18.16 -21.12
CA VAL A 85 15.05 18.16 -21.77
C VAL A 85 14.92 17.87 -23.27
N ARG A 86 14.06 16.94 -23.68
CA ARG A 86 13.79 16.63 -25.09
C ARG A 86 13.11 17.76 -25.87
N ARG A 87 12.30 18.58 -25.20
CA ARG A 87 11.53 19.68 -25.82
C ARG A 87 12.31 20.98 -25.91
N MET A 88 13.35 21.15 -25.10
CA MET A 88 14.16 22.36 -25.10
C MET A 88 14.92 22.53 -26.43
N ARG A 89 14.30 23.23 -27.38
CA ARG A 89 14.87 23.60 -28.68
C ARG A 89 15.15 25.09 -28.68
N ASN A 90 16.40 25.45 -28.96
CA ASN A 90 16.94 26.81 -28.99
C ASN A 90 17.12 27.43 -27.59
N GLY A 91 18.25 28.11 -27.39
CA GLY A 91 18.62 28.79 -26.14
C GLY A 91 17.77 30.03 -25.82
N GLY A 92 16.45 29.86 -25.80
CA GLY A 92 15.49 30.86 -25.33
C GLY A 92 15.56 31.06 -23.82
N THR A 93 14.80 32.05 -23.35
CA THR A 93 14.57 32.34 -21.92
C THR A 93 14.29 31.04 -21.17
N GLY A 94 14.90 30.85 -19.99
CA GLY A 94 14.79 29.60 -19.25
C GLY A 94 13.35 29.32 -18.77
N PRO A 95 13.11 28.11 -18.24
CA PRO A 95 11.76 27.62 -18.04
C PRO A 95 10.96 28.50 -17.08
N LEU A 96 9.64 28.51 -17.28
CA LEU A 96 8.70 28.85 -16.24
C LEU A 96 8.45 27.57 -15.43
N ARG A 97 8.90 27.57 -14.17
CA ARG A 97 8.72 26.43 -13.26
C ARG A 97 7.35 26.49 -12.60
N ILE A 98 6.61 25.38 -12.62
CA ILE A 98 5.32 25.25 -11.98
C ILE A 98 5.35 24.06 -11.03
N ASP A 99 5.24 24.32 -9.74
CA ASP A 99 5.13 23.28 -8.72
C ASP A 99 3.65 23.11 -8.35
N ILE A 100 3.05 21.99 -8.74
CA ILE A 100 1.67 21.62 -8.44
C ILE A 100 1.67 20.76 -7.18
N ARG A 101 1.17 21.30 -6.06
CA ARG A 101 0.95 20.59 -4.80
C ARG A 101 -0.46 20.04 -4.73
N LEU A 102 -0.59 18.75 -4.52
CA LEU A 102 -1.85 18.04 -4.39
C LEU A 102 -2.06 17.65 -2.92
N ASP A 103 -3.07 18.22 -2.25
CA ASP A 103 -3.45 17.86 -0.88
C ASP A 103 -4.31 16.57 -0.84
N LEU A 104 -3.83 15.54 -1.54
CA LEU A 104 -4.57 14.29 -1.77
C LEU A 104 -3.70 13.09 -1.41
N SER A 105 -4.24 12.21 -0.55
CA SER A 105 -3.60 10.96 -0.13
C SER A 105 -3.73 9.86 -1.19
N PHE A 106 -3.30 10.08 -2.43
CA PHE A 106 -3.28 9.00 -3.42
C PHE A 106 -2.40 9.30 -4.65
N SER A 107 -1.35 8.52 -4.88
CA SER A 107 -0.43 8.74 -5.99
C SER A 107 -0.80 8.01 -7.29
N ILE A 108 -1.78 7.09 -7.29
CA ILE A 108 -2.07 6.30 -8.51
C ILE A 108 -3.56 5.95 -8.68
N GLY A 109 -4.36 6.90 -9.17
CA GLY A 109 -5.80 6.77 -9.44
C GLY A 109 -6.28 7.65 -10.60
N ARG A 110 -7.60 7.79 -10.74
CA ARG A 110 -8.19 8.62 -11.81
C ARG A 110 -7.68 10.07 -11.75
N PHE A 111 -7.57 10.65 -10.55
CA PHE A 111 -7.01 11.99 -10.38
C PHE A 111 -5.56 12.10 -10.85
N SER A 112 -4.69 11.15 -10.48
CA SER A 112 -3.27 11.17 -10.87
C SER A 112 -3.09 10.99 -12.38
N LYS A 113 -3.97 10.21 -13.04
CA LYS A 113 -4.01 10.11 -14.50
C LYS A 113 -4.50 11.40 -15.15
N ALA A 114 -5.54 12.04 -14.59
CA ALA A 114 -6.06 13.30 -15.08
C ALA A 114 -5.02 14.43 -14.98
N ILE A 115 -4.34 14.58 -13.84
CA ILE A 115 -3.31 15.60 -13.67
C ILE A 115 -2.12 15.35 -14.60
N GLY A 116 -1.64 14.11 -14.74
CA GLY A 116 -0.51 13.85 -15.64
C GLY A 116 -0.86 14.08 -17.11
N ARG A 117 -2.10 13.80 -17.55
CA ARG A 117 -2.60 14.20 -18.88
C ARG A 117 -2.66 15.70 -19.06
N THR A 118 -3.15 16.40 -18.06
CA THR A 118 -3.16 17.87 -18.06
C THR A 118 -1.75 18.42 -18.22
N VAL A 119 -0.76 17.84 -17.53
CA VAL A 119 0.65 18.19 -17.72
C VAL A 119 1.08 17.92 -19.17
N GLU A 120 0.76 16.76 -19.75
CA GLU A 120 1.10 16.46 -21.15
C GLU A 120 0.50 17.44 -22.16
N ASP A 121 -0.74 17.89 -21.91
CA ASP A 121 -1.45 18.86 -22.75
C ASP A 121 -0.82 20.25 -22.63
N MET A 122 -0.58 20.73 -21.41
CA MET A 122 0.08 22.01 -21.16
C MET A 122 1.50 22.05 -21.74
N GLU A 123 2.26 20.98 -21.56
CA GLU A 123 3.62 20.83 -22.10
C GLU A 123 3.68 20.84 -23.63
N ARG A 124 2.58 20.46 -24.30
CA ARG A 124 2.44 20.48 -25.75
C ARG A 124 2.12 21.88 -26.26
N GLU A 125 1.29 22.62 -25.52
CA GLU A 125 0.87 23.98 -25.83
C GLU A 125 1.97 25.01 -25.51
N ARG A 126 2.66 24.83 -24.38
CA ARG A 126 3.74 25.69 -23.88
C ARG A 126 5.00 24.86 -23.58
N PRO A 127 5.91 24.70 -24.56
CA PRO A 127 7.13 23.90 -24.40
C PRO A 127 8.14 24.43 -23.37
N ASP A 128 8.00 25.70 -22.96
CA ASP A 128 8.80 26.38 -21.95
C ASP A 128 8.44 26.01 -20.50
N LEU A 129 7.32 25.30 -20.29
CA LEU A 129 6.88 24.89 -18.96
C LEU A 129 7.65 23.66 -18.47
N LEU A 130 8.20 23.80 -17.27
CA LEU A 130 8.67 22.68 -16.44
C LEU A 130 7.69 22.52 -15.29
N ILE A 131 6.86 21.46 -15.35
CA ILE A 131 5.81 21.22 -14.37
C ILE A 131 6.20 20.04 -13.48
N ASP A 132 6.24 20.28 -12.18
CA ASP A 132 6.42 19.29 -11.14
C ASP A 132 5.11 19.04 -10.42
N VAL A 133 4.78 17.77 -10.17
CA VAL A 133 3.59 17.38 -9.41
C VAL A 133 4.03 16.71 -8.12
N MET A 134 3.68 17.32 -7.00
CA MET A 134 4.00 16.87 -5.65
C MET A 134 2.71 16.46 -4.94
N PHE A 135 2.68 15.25 -4.38
CA PHE A 135 1.58 14.79 -3.54
C PHE A 135 1.95 15.04 -2.08
N ALA A 136 1.08 15.71 -1.32
CA ALA A 136 1.29 15.93 0.09
C ALA A 136 0.97 14.64 0.87
N ASP A 137 2.00 13.90 1.27
CA ASP A 137 1.84 12.74 2.15
C ASP A 137 1.21 13.19 3.48
N GLY A 138 0.30 12.37 4.04
CA GLY A 138 -0.39 12.65 5.32
C GLY A 138 0.55 12.73 6.54
N LEU A 139 1.82 12.40 6.36
CA LEU A 139 2.91 12.78 7.27
C LEU A 139 3.54 14.03 6.67
N GLY A 140 3.35 15.19 7.30
CA GLY A 140 3.88 16.49 6.89
C GLY A 140 5.41 16.62 6.92
N LYS A 141 6.14 15.60 6.50
CA LYS A 141 7.55 15.65 6.14
C LYS A 141 7.69 15.12 4.73
N SER A 142 7.86 16.04 3.79
CA SER A 142 8.56 15.74 2.55
C SER A 142 9.86 15.04 2.92
N LEU A 143 10.01 13.74 2.62
CA LEU A 143 11.29 13.04 2.77
C LEU A 143 12.34 13.51 1.76
N VAL A 144 12.00 14.53 0.98
CA VAL A 144 12.94 15.34 0.22
C VAL A 144 12.67 16.79 0.61
N GLU A 145 13.45 17.34 1.54
CA GLU A 145 13.73 18.78 1.49
C GLU A 145 14.40 19.01 0.14
N ASP A 146 13.60 19.16 -0.92
CA ASP A 146 14.08 19.58 -2.23
C ASP A 146 14.51 21.03 -2.01
N GLY A 147 15.75 21.19 -1.56
CA GLY A 147 16.55 22.36 -1.88
C GLY A 147 16.60 22.41 -3.39
N ALA A 148 15.55 22.99 -3.99
CA ALA A 148 15.47 23.25 -5.40
C ALA A 148 16.70 24.09 -5.74
N ALA A 149 17.72 23.44 -6.33
CA ALA A 149 18.88 24.14 -6.84
C ALA A 149 18.36 25.25 -7.77
N GLU A 150 18.83 26.49 -7.56
CA GLU A 150 18.46 27.62 -8.42
C GLU A 150 18.77 27.26 -9.86
N ILE A 151 17.72 27.08 -10.68
CA ILE A 151 17.86 26.74 -12.10
C ILE A 151 18.36 28.00 -12.83
N PRO A 152 19.52 27.98 -13.49
CA PRO A 152 20.01 29.12 -14.26
C PRO A 152 19.04 29.50 -15.38
N GLY A 153 18.63 30.77 -15.41
CA GLY A 153 17.72 31.30 -16.43
C GLY A 153 16.23 31.14 -16.12
N ASN A 154 15.85 30.70 -14.92
CA ASN A 154 14.46 30.64 -14.46
C ASN A 154 13.72 31.96 -14.73
N THR A 155 12.65 31.92 -15.53
CA THR A 155 11.84 33.12 -15.85
C THR A 155 10.79 33.42 -14.79
N GLY A 156 10.58 32.49 -13.85
CA GLY A 156 9.68 32.63 -12.72
C GLY A 156 9.32 31.26 -12.12
N SER A 157 8.91 31.25 -10.86
CA SER A 157 8.30 30.08 -10.23
C SER A 157 6.85 30.38 -9.90
N MET A 158 5.98 29.42 -10.15
CA MET A 158 4.58 29.45 -9.74
C MET A 158 4.26 28.22 -8.90
N GLU A 159 3.58 28.43 -7.80
CA GLU A 159 3.08 27.35 -6.94
C GLU A 159 1.57 27.24 -7.11
N ILE A 160 1.08 26.04 -7.40
CA ILE A 160 -0.35 25.77 -7.54
C ILE A 160 -0.72 24.67 -6.56
N GLU A 161 -1.64 24.96 -5.65
CA GLU A 161 -2.19 24.00 -4.72
C GLU A 161 -3.60 23.58 -5.14
N VAL A 162 -3.83 22.29 -5.24
CA VAL A 162 -5.12 21.68 -5.54
C VAL A 162 -5.52 20.76 -4.40
N GLY A 163 -6.73 20.91 -3.90
CA GLY A 163 -7.20 20.18 -2.73
C GLY A 163 -8.69 20.36 -2.46
N TYR A 164 -9.21 19.63 -1.48
CA TYR A 164 -10.61 19.75 -1.09
C TYR A 164 -10.86 20.98 -0.25
N MET A 165 -11.92 21.72 -0.58
CA MET A 165 -12.30 22.90 0.17
C MET A 165 -12.88 22.51 1.53
N THR A 166 -12.35 23.10 2.61
CA THR A 166 -12.93 23.00 3.95
C THR A 166 -14.04 24.04 4.11
N GLY A 167 -15.14 23.67 4.78
CA GLY A 167 -16.22 24.61 5.12
C GLY A 167 -15.83 25.70 6.13
N VAL A 168 -14.63 25.61 6.72
CA VAL A 168 -14.08 26.60 7.66
C VAL A 168 -12.96 27.38 6.94
N PRO A 169 -13.10 28.70 6.72
CA PRO A 169 -12.02 29.53 6.21
C PRO A 169 -10.87 29.56 7.20
N SER A 170 -9.67 29.14 6.79
CA SER A 170 -8.46 29.37 7.59
C SER A 170 -8.10 30.85 7.50
N ALA A 171 -8.13 31.57 8.63
CA ALA A 171 -7.81 33.00 8.69
C ALA A 171 -6.37 33.35 8.25
N LYS A 172 -5.50 32.36 8.03
CA LYS A 172 -4.09 32.53 7.69
C LYS A 172 -3.74 32.26 6.21
N LEU A 173 -4.67 31.78 5.40
CA LEU A 173 -4.39 31.37 4.01
C LEU A 173 -5.42 31.97 3.04
N PRO A 174 -5.02 32.39 1.82
CA PRO A 174 -5.95 32.83 0.79
C PRO A 174 -6.99 31.75 0.50
N ALA A 175 -8.24 32.16 0.29
CA ALA A 175 -9.33 31.26 -0.04
C ALA A 175 -9.06 30.52 -1.36
N MET A 176 -9.27 29.21 -1.37
CA MET A 176 -9.23 28.42 -2.62
C MET A 176 -10.41 28.80 -3.51
N THR A 177 -10.20 28.82 -4.82
CA THR A 177 -11.26 29.02 -5.80
C THR A 177 -11.82 27.66 -6.23
N PRO A 178 -13.15 27.42 -6.12
CA PRO A 178 -13.75 26.16 -6.55
C PRO A 178 -13.64 25.98 -8.06
N PHE A 179 -13.37 24.77 -8.53
CA PHE A 179 -13.32 24.48 -9.97
C PHE A 179 -13.98 23.16 -10.40
N TYR A 180 -14.17 22.22 -9.48
CA TYR A 180 -14.74 20.90 -9.79
C TYR A 180 -15.51 20.31 -8.61
N ASP A 181 -16.74 19.85 -8.85
CA ASP A 181 -17.53 19.13 -7.86
C ASP A 181 -17.37 17.64 -8.06
N GLU A 182 -16.79 16.98 -7.06
CA GLU A 182 -16.52 15.57 -7.10
C GLU A 182 -17.67 14.76 -6.49
N VAL A 183 -18.19 13.84 -7.27
CA VAL A 183 -19.26 12.92 -6.86
C VAL A 183 -18.67 11.73 -6.11
N TRP A 184 -19.35 11.33 -5.04
CA TRP A 184 -19.01 10.15 -4.25
C TRP A 184 -19.80 8.91 -4.68
N PHE A 185 -19.17 7.76 -4.48
CA PHE A 185 -19.73 6.45 -4.78
C PHE A 185 -19.59 5.53 -3.58
N SER A 186 -20.52 4.57 -3.52
CA SER A 186 -20.34 3.36 -2.73
C SER A 186 -19.55 2.35 -3.54
N VAL A 187 -18.40 1.93 -3.01
CA VAL A 187 -17.51 0.94 -3.61
C VAL A 187 -17.68 -0.40 -2.89
N GLY A 188 -17.85 -1.49 -3.66
CA GLY A 188 -17.96 -2.84 -3.11
C GLY A 188 -17.66 -3.93 -4.15
N THR A 189 -17.64 -5.20 -3.73
CA THR A 189 -17.40 -6.37 -4.60
C THR A 189 -18.68 -6.99 -5.18
N ALA A 190 -19.86 -6.55 -4.72
CA ALA A 190 -21.14 -7.09 -5.14
C ALA A 190 -22.05 -5.99 -5.72
N GLU A 191 -22.64 -6.27 -6.88
CA GLU A 191 -23.68 -5.47 -7.53
C GLU A 191 -24.95 -5.53 -6.67
N ALA A 192 -25.10 -4.54 -5.79
CA ALA A 192 -26.31 -4.40 -4.99
C ALA A 192 -26.58 -2.91 -4.82
N ALA A 193 -27.84 -2.51 -5.02
CA ALA A 193 -28.25 -1.13 -4.89
C ALA A 193 -27.85 -0.58 -3.51
N VAL A 194 -27.45 0.68 -3.49
CA VAL A 194 -27.26 1.41 -2.23
C VAL A 194 -28.64 1.86 -1.75
N ASP A 195 -29.06 1.34 -0.60
CA ASP A 195 -30.26 1.82 0.06
C ASP A 195 -29.87 2.45 1.40
N LEU A 196 -29.80 3.79 1.42
CA LEU A 196 -29.53 4.53 2.63
C LEU A 196 -30.61 4.32 3.70
N ARG A 197 -31.81 3.88 3.34
CA ARG A 197 -32.91 3.60 4.28
C ARG A 197 -32.82 2.19 4.89
N SER A 198 -32.01 1.30 4.30
CA SER A 198 -31.85 -0.06 4.80
C SER A 198 -31.09 -0.10 6.12
N PRO A 199 -31.70 -0.53 7.24
CA PRO A 199 -31.08 -0.47 8.57
C PRO A 199 -29.86 -1.40 8.71
N ASN A 200 -29.72 -2.39 7.83
CA ASN A 200 -28.64 -3.38 7.88
C ASN A 200 -27.42 -3.01 7.04
N GLN A 201 -27.52 -1.98 6.18
CA GLN A 201 -26.43 -1.57 5.32
C GLN A 201 -25.47 -0.64 6.07
N LYS A 202 -24.23 -1.10 6.26
CA LYS A 202 -23.15 -0.33 6.90
C LYS A 202 -22.26 0.30 5.85
N PHE A 203 -21.80 1.52 6.14
CA PHE A 203 -20.92 2.29 5.27
C PHE A 203 -19.58 2.49 5.96
N VAL A 204 -18.49 2.26 5.23
CA VAL A 204 -17.13 2.37 5.73
C VAL A 204 -16.47 3.59 5.09
N VAL A 205 -15.77 4.36 5.92
CA VAL A 205 -15.03 5.54 5.51
C VAL A 205 -13.60 5.33 5.95
N LEU A 206 -12.70 5.27 4.97
CA LEU A 206 -11.27 5.10 5.20
C LEU A 206 -10.65 6.40 5.75
N LYS A 207 -9.40 6.31 6.17
CA LYS A 207 -8.63 7.46 6.59
C LYS A 207 -8.48 8.42 5.41
N MET A 208 -8.92 9.65 5.60
CA MET A 208 -8.90 10.70 4.59
C MET A 208 -8.73 12.08 5.23
N ARG A 209 -8.41 13.08 4.40
CA ARG A 209 -8.25 14.47 4.83
C ARG A 209 -9.50 14.98 5.53
N GLN A 210 -9.33 15.93 6.46
CA GLN A 210 -10.42 16.44 7.29
C GLN A 210 -11.60 16.96 6.46
N ALA A 211 -11.33 17.70 5.38
CA ALA A 211 -12.36 18.23 4.47
C ALA A 211 -13.32 17.13 3.94
N LEU A 212 -12.77 15.98 3.56
CA LEU A 212 -13.57 14.84 3.10
C LEU A 212 -14.35 14.19 4.24
N ARG A 213 -13.71 14.01 5.40
CA ARG A 213 -14.40 13.49 6.59
C ARG A 213 -15.57 14.38 7.01
N ASP A 214 -15.41 15.69 6.93
CA ASP A 214 -16.45 16.66 7.24
C ASP A 214 -17.60 16.60 6.24
N ALA A 215 -17.31 16.39 4.95
CA ALA A 215 -18.34 16.19 3.92
C ALA A 215 -19.16 14.93 4.20
N VAL A 216 -18.50 13.80 4.48
CA VAL A 216 -19.19 12.53 4.79
C VAL A 216 -19.95 12.61 6.11
N THR A 217 -19.39 13.26 7.13
CA THR A 217 -20.05 13.39 8.44
C THR A 217 -21.34 14.22 8.33
N ARG A 218 -21.29 15.36 7.62
CA ARG A 218 -22.50 16.17 7.35
C ARG A 218 -23.57 15.38 6.61
N TYR A 219 -23.17 14.67 5.57
CA TYR A 219 -24.07 13.80 4.82
C TYR A 219 -24.67 12.69 5.70
N ALA A 220 -23.85 12.12 6.60
CA ALA A 220 -24.30 11.08 7.51
C ALA A 220 -25.31 11.57 8.54
N ASP A 221 -25.14 12.81 9.04
CA ASP A 221 -26.07 13.49 9.93
C ASP A 221 -27.38 13.84 9.22
N GLU A 222 -27.30 14.39 8.01
CA GLU A 222 -28.47 14.83 7.22
C GLU A 222 -29.40 13.66 6.85
N TYR A 223 -28.83 12.50 6.50
CA TYR A 223 -29.59 11.34 6.04
C TYR A 223 -29.72 10.21 7.08
N GLY A 224 -29.35 10.46 8.34
CA GLY A 224 -29.56 9.50 9.44
C GLY A 224 -28.79 8.18 9.25
N ILE A 225 -27.59 8.22 8.68
CA ILE A 225 -26.73 7.03 8.49
C ILE A 225 -25.54 7.00 9.45
N ARG A 226 -25.42 7.98 10.37
CA ARG A 226 -24.27 8.13 11.28
C ARG A 226 -23.98 6.90 12.14
N ASP A 227 -25.00 6.28 12.72
CA ASP A 227 -24.84 5.08 13.55
C ASP A 227 -24.46 3.82 12.74
N ARG A 228 -24.56 3.90 11.41
CA ARG A 228 -24.17 2.84 10.46
C ARG A 228 -22.84 3.14 9.76
N MET A 229 -22.20 4.25 10.10
CA MET A 229 -20.93 4.67 9.54
C MET A 229 -19.76 4.15 10.38
N ILE A 230 -18.85 3.43 9.76
CA ILE A 230 -17.63 2.89 10.37
C ILE A 230 -16.46 3.71 9.85
N LEU A 231 -15.80 4.46 10.74
CA LEU A 231 -14.53 5.11 10.43
C LEU A 231 -13.41 4.09 10.63
N MET A 232 -12.65 3.79 9.58
CA MET A 232 -11.48 2.91 9.63
C MET A 232 -10.21 3.74 9.49
N ASP A 233 -9.24 3.52 10.39
CA ASP A 233 -7.92 4.14 10.33
C ASP A 233 -6.97 3.35 9.39
N GLU A 234 -7.42 3.19 8.14
CA GLU A 234 -6.71 2.49 7.07
C GLU A 234 -6.61 3.41 5.86
N GLU A 235 -5.50 3.38 5.13
CA GLU A 235 -5.30 4.27 3.98
C GLU A 235 -6.13 3.79 2.76
N PRO A 236 -6.53 4.69 1.85
CA PRO A 236 -7.23 4.32 0.62
C PRO A 236 -6.48 3.28 -0.25
N ALA A 237 -5.16 3.23 -0.13
CA ALA A 237 -4.32 2.24 -0.80
C ALA A 237 -4.61 0.79 -0.35
N ASP A 238 -5.13 0.60 0.86
CA ASP A 238 -5.48 -0.71 1.43
C ASP A 238 -6.88 -1.19 0.99
N LEU A 239 -7.62 -0.40 0.20
CA LEU A 239 -8.99 -0.73 -0.20
C LEU A 239 -9.10 -2.14 -0.84
N HIS A 240 -8.12 -2.55 -1.65
CA HIS A 240 -8.12 -3.89 -2.25
C HIS A 240 -8.10 -5.00 -1.19
N ARG A 241 -7.21 -4.87 -0.19
CA ARG A 241 -7.12 -5.80 0.94
C ARG A 241 -8.42 -5.82 1.72
N LEU A 242 -8.94 -4.63 2.07
CA LEU A 242 -10.14 -4.49 2.88
C LEU A 242 -11.39 -5.06 2.19
N LEU A 243 -11.51 -4.92 0.88
CA LEU A 243 -12.61 -5.52 0.11
C LEU A 243 -12.50 -7.05 0.02
N ASN A 244 -11.29 -7.61 0.01
CA ASN A 244 -11.09 -9.06 0.10
C ASN A 244 -11.41 -9.58 1.51
N GLU A 245 -11.02 -8.84 2.55
CA GLU A 245 -11.21 -9.19 3.96
C GLU A 245 -12.68 -9.03 4.39
N PHE A 246 -13.35 -8.01 3.86
CA PHE A 246 -14.72 -7.64 4.20
C PHE A 246 -15.58 -7.42 2.93
N PRO A 247 -15.88 -8.48 2.16
CA PRO A 247 -16.60 -8.38 0.88
C PRO A 247 -18.03 -7.82 1.00
N GLN A 248 -18.62 -7.88 2.19
CA GLN A 248 -19.94 -7.34 2.50
C GLN A 248 -19.95 -5.83 2.81
N MET A 249 -18.79 -5.21 3.05
CA MET A 249 -18.70 -3.80 3.39
C MET A 249 -18.82 -2.91 2.15
N ARG A 250 -19.38 -1.71 2.34
CA ARG A 250 -19.48 -0.66 1.32
C ARG A 250 -18.60 0.50 1.73
N PHE A 251 -17.67 0.90 0.88
CA PHE A 251 -16.75 2.00 1.16
C PHE A 251 -17.23 3.26 0.45
N LEU A 252 -17.40 4.36 1.19
CA LEU A 252 -17.74 5.65 0.61
C LEU A 252 -16.46 6.33 0.15
N MET A 253 -16.37 6.62 -1.15
CA MET A 253 -15.18 7.25 -1.73
C MET A 253 -15.53 8.25 -2.83
N PRO A 254 -14.76 9.35 -2.95
CA PRO A 254 -14.83 10.23 -4.11
C PRO A 254 -14.42 9.50 -5.39
N ARG A 255 -15.10 9.79 -6.51
CA ARG A 255 -14.86 9.09 -7.79
C ARG A 255 -13.42 9.15 -8.27
N SER A 256 -12.75 10.30 -8.11
CA SER A 256 -11.37 10.49 -8.57
C SER A 256 -10.34 9.73 -7.73
N MET A 257 -10.73 9.33 -6.51
CA MET A 257 -9.94 8.45 -5.64
C MET A 257 -10.11 6.97 -5.98
N VAL A 258 -11.19 6.58 -6.65
CA VAL A 258 -11.35 5.21 -7.12
C VAL A 258 -10.53 5.00 -8.38
N ALA A 259 -9.69 3.97 -8.38
CA ALA A 259 -8.91 3.59 -9.54
C ALA A 259 -9.53 2.35 -10.19
N ASP A 260 -9.72 2.39 -11.52
CA ASP A 260 -10.21 1.24 -12.31
C ASP A 260 -9.35 -0.04 -12.10
N ARG A 261 -8.10 0.12 -11.63
CA ARG A 261 -7.08 -0.92 -11.44
C ARG A 261 -7.15 -1.73 -10.13
N LEU A 262 -8.12 -1.51 -9.24
CA LEU A 262 -8.15 -2.14 -7.90
C LEU A 262 -8.31 -3.69 -7.89
N GLY A 263 -8.07 -4.38 -9.00
CA GLY A 263 -7.69 -5.79 -9.02
C GLY A 263 -8.76 -6.78 -8.55
N LEU A 264 -9.99 -6.32 -8.34
CA LEU A 264 -11.13 -7.18 -8.09
C LEU A 264 -11.79 -7.42 -9.43
N ALA A 265 -12.03 -8.69 -9.76
CA ALA A 265 -12.98 -9.03 -10.80
C ALA A 265 -14.33 -8.39 -10.41
N ARG A 266 -14.59 -7.20 -10.96
CA ARG A 266 -15.76 -6.33 -10.72
C ARG A 266 -15.75 -5.61 -9.36
N LEU A 267 -15.09 -4.45 -9.31
CA LEU A 267 -15.56 -3.40 -8.42
C LEU A 267 -16.89 -2.85 -8.95
N HIS A 268 -17.87 -2.78 -8.07
CA HIS A 268 -19.14 -2.14 -8.36
C HIS A 268 -19.15 -0.76 -7.72
N LEU A 269 -19.31 0.26 -8.57
CA LEU A 269 -19.47 1.65 -8.21
C LEU A 269 -20.95 1.99 -8.27
N GLU A 270 -21.57 2.11 -7.10
CA GLU A 270 -22.97 2.47 -6.98
C GLU A 270 -23.09 3.95 -6.59
N PRO A 271 -23.83 4.78 -7.35
CA PRO A 271 -24.07 6.15 -6.96
C PRO A 271 -24.89 6.19 -5.66
N LEU A 272 -24.67 7.22 -4.86
CA LEU A 272 -25.50 7.47 -3.68
C LEU A 272 -26.77 8.23 -4.09
N ASP A 273 -27.90 7.87 -3.48
CA ASP A 273 -29.17 8.57 -3.63
C ASP A 273 -29.72 8.93 -2.23
N PRO A 274 -29.72 10.21 -1.83
CA PRO A 274 -29.31 11.39 -2.61
C PRO A 274 -27.78 11.51 -2.78
N PRO A 275 -27.29 12.28 -3.78
CA PRO A 275 -25.86 12.34 -4.09
C PRO A 275 -25.04 13.06 -3.00
N LEU A 276 -23.87 12.51 -2.68
CA LEU A 276 -22.83 13.19 -1.90
C LEU A 276 -21.80 13.79 -2.86
N SER A 277 -21.45 15.06 -2.63
CA SER A 277 -20.40 15.74 -3.37
C SER A 277 -19.40 16.44 -2.45
N SER A 278 -18.17 16.59 -2.95
CA SER A 278 -17.12 17.41 -2.34
C SER A 278 -16.48 18.30 -3.40
N THR A 279 -16.28 19.58 -3.07
CA THR A 279 -15.73 20.55 -4.03
C THR A 279 -14.20 20.61 -3.94
N LEU A 280 -13.55 20.42 -5.09
CA LEU A 280 -12.13 20.70 -5.28
C LEU A 280 -11.92 22.18 -5.57
N GLY A 281 -10.93 22.74 -4.88
CA GLY A 281 -10.48 24.10 -5.06
C GLY A 281 -9.04 24.17 -5.55
N VAL A 282 -8.66 25.33 -6.04
CA VAL A 282 -7.29 25.68 -6.42
C VAL A 282 -6.86 26.96 -5.72
N ARG A 283 -5.58 27.04 -5.37
CA ARG A 283 -4.89 28.26 -4.99
C ARG A 283 -3.63 28.36 -5.82
N ALA A 284 -3.44 29.46 -6.55
CA ALA A 284 -2.23 29.71 -7.30
C ALA A 284 -1.50 30.94 -6.76
N ASN A 285 -0.19 30.84 -6.62
CA ASN A 285 0.69 31.94 -6.27
C ASN A 285 1.73 32.09 -7.40
N GLY A 286 1.54 33.11 -8.24
CA GLY A 286 2.41 33.37 -9.37
C GLY A 286 1.84 34.43 -10.31
N PRO A 287 2.66 34.97 -11.23
CA PRO A 287 2.29 36.09 -12.08
C PRO A 287 1.43 35.69 -13.30
N ASP A 288 1.42 34.42 -13.70
CA ASP A 288 0.80 33.95 -14.95
C ASP A 288 -0.58 33.29 -14.72
N GLN A 289 -1.62 34.12 -14.70
CA GLN A 289 -3.02 33.66 -14.52
C GLN A 289 -3.57 32.89 -15.72
N GLU A 290 -2.99 33.08 -16.92
CA GLU A 290 -3.40 32.32 -18.11
C GLU A 290 -3.02 30.85 -17.96
N VAL A 291 -1.82 30.57 -17.46
CA VAL A 291 -1.36 29.20 -17.19
C VAL A 291 -2.24 28.51 -16.14
N VAL A 292 -2.64 29.22 -15.08
CA VAL A 292 -3.57 28.67 -14.06
C VAL A 292 -4.91 28.35 -14.68
N SER A 293 -5.46 29.25 -15.51
CA SER A 293 -6.74 29.05 -16.18
C SER A 293 -6.69 27.87 -17.17
N ALA A 294 -5.59 27.73 -17.91
CA ALA A 294 -5.35 26.60 -18.82
C ALA A 294 -5.23 25.27 -18.06
N LEU A 295 -4.48 25.24 -16.95
CA LEU A 295 -4.38 24.06 -16.07
C LEU A 295 -5.77 23.60 -15.62
N LEU A 296 -6.59 24.52 -15.10
CA LEU A 296 -7.91 24.20 -14.56
C LEU A 296 -8.86 23.70 -15.64
N CYS A 297 -8.87 24.35 -16.81
CA CYS A 297 -9.67 23.95 -17.95
C CYS A 297 -9.31 22.52 -18.40
N ASN A 298 -8.02 22.24 -18.58
CA ASN A 298 -7.54 20.92 -19.00
C ASN A 298 -7.75 19.86 -17.91
N LEU A 299 -7.53 20.19 -16.62
CA LEU A 299 -7.79 19.28 -15.51
C LEU A 299 -9.27 18.90 -15.39
N LYS A 300 -10.18 19.89 -15.47
CA LYS A 300 -11.62 19.62 -15.46
C LYS A 300 -12.02 18.70 -16.62
N LYS A 301 -11.58 19.03 -17.84
CA LYS A 301 -11.82 18.21 -19.04
C LYS A 301 -11.32 16.76 -18.85
N ASN A 302 -10.12 16.59 -18.30
CA ASN A 302 -9.51 15.27 -18.08
C ASN A 302 -10.17 14.48 -16.94
N LEU A 303 -10.71 15.15 -15.91
CA LEU A 303 -11.50 14.54 -14.85
C LEU A 303 -12.89 14.09 -15.30
N GLU A 304 -13.47 14.73 -16.33
CA GLU A 304 -14.77 14.37 -16.92
C GLU A 304 -14.65 13.29 -18.01
N ALA A 305 -13.51 13.23 -18.70
CA ALA A 305 -13.26 12.26 -19.78
C ALA A 305 -13.12 10.81 -19.31
N THR A 306 -13.20 9.84 -20.23
CA THR A 306 -12.90 8.43 -19.92
C THR A 306 -11.48 8.29 -19.39
N GLU A 307 -11.31 7.49 -18.32
CA GLU A 307 -9.99 7.22 -17.76
C GLU A 307 -9.10 6.57 -18.83
N ALA A 308 -7.87 7.03 -18.95
CA ALA A 308 -6.86 6.27 -19.67
C ALA A 308 -5.45 6.64 -19.22
N ASN A 309 -4.51 5.75 -19.53
CA ASN A 309 -3.17 5.77 -18.98
C ASN A 309 -2.31 6.87 -19.61
N ILE A 310 -1.27 7.27 -18.88
CA ILE A 310 -0.17 8.11 -19.34
C ILE A 310 0.98 7.19 -19.74
N VAL A 311 1.40 7.28 -21.00
CA VAL A 311 2.46 6.44 -21.57
C VAL A 311 3.70 7.27 -21.82
N PHE A 312 4.67 7.17 -20.91
CA PHE A 312 5.98 7.78 -21.10
C PHE A 312 6.81 6.99 -22.12
N ARG A 313 7.41 7.71 -23.07
CA ARG A 313 8.32 7.16 -24.09
C ARG A 313 9.65 7.91 -24.05
N PRO A 314 10.51 7.64 -23.05
CA PRO A 314 11.80 8.31 -22.94
C PRO A 314 12.65 8.01 -24.18
N GLN A 315 13.36 9.02 -24.67
CA GLN A 315 14.30 8.90 -25.79
C GLN A 315 15.75 9.00 -25.33
N LEU A 316 15.96 9.49 -24.10
CA LEU A 316 17.25 9.60 -23.46
C LEU A 316 17.43 8.49 -22.41
N THR A 317 18.65 7.99 -22.28
CA THR A 317 19.02 7.00 -21.25
C THR A 317 19.79 7.66 -20.11
N ALA A 318 19.74 7.07 -18.92
CA ALA A 318 20.43 7.63 -17.75
C ALA A 318 21.95 7.66 -18.01
N ARG A 319 22.48 6.62 -18.65
CA ARG A 319 23.88 6.55 -19.09
C ARG A 319 24.27 7.64 -20.11
N GLN A 320 23.38 7.99 -21.04
CA GLN A 320 23.63 9.08 -21.99
C GLN A 320 23.79 10.41 -21.23
N LEU A 321 22.85 10.72 -20.33
CA LEU A 321 22.88 11.94 -19.54
C LEU A 321 24.15 12.02 -18.69
N HIS A 322 24.53 10.91 -18.04
CA HIS A 322 25.77 10.81 -17.27
C HIS A 322 27.01 11.16 -18.11
N TYR A 323 27.16 10.60 -19.32
CA TYR A 323 28.31 10.90 -20.17
C TYR A 323 28.30 12.34 -20.70
N PHE A 324 27.13 12.91 -20.96
CA PHE A 324 26.98 14.32 -21.30
C PHE A 324 27.43 15.24 -20.15
N ASN A 325 26.92 14.99 -18.94
CA ASN A 325 27.29 15.72 -17.73
C ASN A 325 28.80 15.63 -17.48
N LEU A 326 29.37 14.42 -17.56
CA LEU A 326 30.79 14.19 -17.38
C LEU A 326 31.65 14.91 -18.44
N ALA A 327 31.21 14.94 -19.70
CA ALA A 327 31.92 15.67 -20.76
C ALA A 327 31.88 17.19 -20.56
N HIS A 328 30.79 17.72 -20.01
CA HIS A 328 30.70 19.13 -19.65
C HIS A 328 31.64 19.46 -18.48
N LEU A 329 31.51 18.72 -17.37
CA LEU A 329 32.25 18.97 -16.14
C LEU A 329 33.77 18.73 -16.28
N SER A 330 34.16 17.80 -17.15
CA SER A 330 35.57 17.46 -17.39
C SER A 330 36.23 18.34 -18.47
N GLY A 331 35.50 19.27 -19.09
CA GLY A 331 36.04 20.15 -20.13
C GLY A 331 36.28 19.47 -21.48
N GLY A 332 35.53 18.40 -21.80
CA GLY A 332 35.51 17.81 -23.13
C GLY A 332 35.38 16.27 -23.17
N ILE A 333 35.01 15.75 -24.34
CA ILE A 333 34.70 14.33 -24.58
C ILE A 333 35.87 13.40 -24.22
N SER A 334 37.10 13.77 -24.59
CA SER A 334 38.29 12.95 -24.31
C SER A 334 38.60 12.87 -22.82
N ALA A 335 38.34 13.94 -22.07
CA ALA A 335 38.51 13.94 -20.61
C ALA A 335 37.43 13.10 -19.94
N ALA A 336 36.19 13.20 -20.42
CA ALA A 336 35.07 12.37 -19.97
C ALA A 336 35.36 10.87 -20.15
N ALA A 337 35.88 10.48 -21.32
CA ALA A 337 36.19 9.08 -21.61
C ALA A 337 37.23 8.50 -20.64
N ARG A 338 38.28 9.28 -20.32
CA ARG A 338 39.27 8.90 -19.30
C ARG A 338 38.64 8.78 -17.92
N ALA A 339 37.80 9.72 -17.54
CA ALA A 339 37.11 9.72 -16.24
C ALA A 339 36.12 8.55 -16.09
N ALA A 340 35.42 8.19 -17.17
CA ALA A 340 34.47 7.07 -17.20
C ALA A 340 35.13 5.70 -17.49
N HIS A 341 36.45 5.64 -17.66
CA HIS A 341 37.19 4.42 -18.01
C HIS A 341 36.65 3.69 -19.26
N ILE A 342 36.22 4.45 -20.28
CA ILE A 342 35.74 3.90 -21.56
C ILE A 342 36.41 4.59 -22.75
N THR A 343 36.17 4.07 -23.95
CA THR A 343 36.76 4.66 -25.16
C THR A 343 36.09 5.99 -25.52
N GLN A 344 36.86 6.92 -26.08
CA GLN A 344 36.35 8.20 -26.57
C GLN A 344 35.25 8.06 -27.64
N PRO A 345 35.33 7.12 -28.60
CA PRO A 345 34.22 6.82 -29.51
C PRO A 345 32.93 6.45 -28.78
N SER A 346 33.00 5.67 -27.70
CA SER A 346 31.82 5.29 -26.91
C SER A 346 31.11 6.51 -26.31
N VAL A 347 31.84 7.45 -25.70
CA VAL A 347 31.27 8.71 -25.19
C VAL A 347 30.71 9.55 -26.33
N SER A 348 31.47 9.70 -27.42
CA SER A 348 31.06 10.49 -28.58
C SER A 348 29.75 9.99 -29.19
N THR A 349 29.56 8.66 -29.31
CA THR A 349 28.32 8.08 -29.83
C THR A 349 27.12 8.34 -28.91
N GLN A 350 27.31 8.34 -27.59
CA GLN A 350 26.21 8.64 -26.66
C GLN A 350 25.82 10.11 -26.69
N ILE A 351 26.79 11.02 -26.77
CA ILE A 351 26.54 12.45 -26.94
C ILE A 351 25.80 12.74 -28.26
N GLN A 352 26.22 12.12 -29.37
CA GLN A 352 25.55 12.27 -30.67
C GLN A 352 24.07 11.86 -30.63
N LYS A 353 23.72 10.84 -29.83
CA LYS A 353 22.31 10.44 -29.65
C LYS A 353 21.51 11.52 -28.92
N ILE A 354 22.10 12.16 -27.92
CA ILE A 354 21.45 13.30 -27.23
C ILE A 354 21.30 14.47 -28.21
N GLU A 355 22.36 14.80 -28.97
CA GLU A 355 22.32 15.87 -29.98
C GLU A 355 21.24 15.63 -31.04
N ALA A 356 21.02 14.38 -31.45
CA ALA A 356 19.94 14.02 -32.36
C ALA A 356 18.54 14.25 -31.77
N VAL A 357 18.35 13.97 -30.48
CA VAL A 357 17.09 14.22 -29.76
C VAL A 357 16.87 15.73 -29.55
N ALA A 358 17.92 16.45 -29.13
CA ALA A 358 17.90 17.89 -28.91
C ALA A 358 17.77 18.69 -30.22
N GLY A 359 18.17 18.10 -31.36
CA GLY A 359 18.13 18.73 -32.68
C GLY A 359 19.21 19.78 -32.93
N GLN A 360 20.24 19.86 -32.07
CA GLN A 360 21.33 20.83 -32.16
C GLN A 360 22.61 20.28 -31.52
N PRO A 361 23.81 20.73 -31.98
CA PRO A 361 25.07 20.32 -31.37
C PRO A 361 25.19 20.86 -29.94
N LEU A 362 25.56 19.99 -29.02
CA LEU A 362 25.79 20.31 -27.62
C LEU A 362 27.28 20.55 -27.34
N PHE A 363 28.15 20.01 -28.20
CA PHE A 363 29.58 20.31 -28.21
C PHE A 363 30.07 20.75 -29.59
N GLU A 364 31.02 21.67 -29.61
CA GLU A 364 31.71 22.11 -30.83
C GLU A 364 33.19 21.71 -30.78
N ARG A 365 33.75 21.37 -31.94
CA ARG A 365 35.18 21.07 -32.07
C ARG A 365 35.99 22.36 -32.04
N ARG A 366 37.01 22.43 -31.19
CA ARG A 366 38.00 23.50 -31.11
C ARG A 366 39.42 22.93 -31.20
N ARG A 367 40.42 23.80 -31.44
CA ARG A 367 41.84 23.40 -31.55
C ARG A 367 42.37 22.60 -30.34
N ASN A 368 41.80 22.79 -29.15
CA ASN A 368 42.22 22.15 -27.91
C ASN A 368 41.24 21.09 -27.39
N GLY A 369 40.25 20.64 -28.19
CA GLY A 369 39.30 19.61 -27.80
C GLY A 369 37.86 19.92 -28.21
N ALA A 370 36.90 19.54 -27.35
CA ALA A 370 35.48 19.81 -27.55
C ALA A 370 34.99 20.75 -26.44
N GLU A 371 34.33 21.85 -26.80
CA GLU A 371 33.76 22.82 -25.85
C GLU A 371 32.24 22.78 -25.91
N SER A 372 31.57 22.95 -24.76
CA SER A 372 30.11 22.99 -24.71
C SER A 372 29.57 24.20 -25.45
N THR A 373 28.60 23.98 -26.33
CA THR A 373 27.86 25.06 -26.99
C THR A 373 26.96 25.79 -25.98
N LYS A 374 26.33 26.91 -26.40
CA LYS A 374 25.30 27.59 -25.59
C LYS A 374 24.15 26.65 -25.23
N ALA A 375 23.76 25.79 -26.16
CA ALA A 375 22.74 24.77 -25.94
C ALA A 375 23.18 23.73 -24.90
N GLY A 376 24.41 23.23 -24.98
CA GLY A 376 24.96 22.31 -23.97
C GLY A 376 25.02 22.94 -22.58
N LYS A 377 25.36 24.23 -22.48
CA LYS A 377 25.37 24.98 -21.21
C LYS A 377 23.96 25.15 -20.63
N ALA A 378 22.96 25.40 -21.48
CA ALA A 378 21.57 25.54 -21.06
C ALA A 378 20.94 24.20 -20.63
N LEU A 379 21.37 23.08 -21.22
CA LEU A 379 20.81 21.76 -20.93
C LEU A 379 21.36 21.16 -19.62
N LEU A 380 22.60 21.48 -19.27
CA LEU A 380 23.33 20.89 -18.15
C LEU A 380 22.59 20.88 -16.80
N PRO A 381 21.93 21.98 -16.35
CA PRO A 381 21.27 21.98 -15.04
C PRO A 381 20.18 20.90 -14.94
N PHE A 382 19.43 20.69 -16.01
CA PHE A 382 18.32 19.72 -16.04
C PHE A 382 18.82 18.27 -16.12
N THR A 383 19.90 18.02 -16.86
CA THR A 383 20.48 16.68 -16.96
C THR A 383 21.21 16.28 -15.68
N LEU A 384 21.81 17.24 -14.95
CA LEU A 384 22.33 17.03 -13.61
C LEU A 384 21.20 16.71 -12.62
N GLU A 385 20.09 17.44 -12.67
CA GLU A 385 18.96 17.21 -11.78
C GLU A 385 18.33 15.81 -11.99
N ILE A 386 18.22 15.35 -13.24
CA ILE A 386 17.75 13.98 -13.52
C ILE A 386 18.69 12.94 -12.90
N GLU A 387 20.01 13.10 -13.07
CA GLU A 387 21.00 12.18 -12.52
C GLU A 387 20.96 12.17 -10.98
N GLU A 388 20.90 13.35 -10.36
CA GLU A 388 20.78 13.49 -8.91
C GLU A 388 19.50 12.84 -8.36
N ARG A 389 18.36 13.02 -9.05
CA ARG A 389 17.10 12.39 -8.65
C ARG A 389 17.15 10.87 -8.75
N ILE A 390 17.81 10.31 -9.76
CA ILE A 390 18.02 8.85 -9.87
C ILE A 390 18.90 8.35 -8.72
N ASP A 391 19.98 9.06 -8.39
CA ASP A 391 20.86 8.71 -7.28
C ASP A 391 20.14 8.79 -5.93
N ASN A 392 19.36 9.85 -5.69
CA ASN A 392 18.57 10.03 -4.48
C ASN A 392 17.48 8.97 -4.35
N LEU A 393 16.82 8.62 -5.45
CA LEU A 393 15.86 7.52 -5.50
C LEU A 393 16.53 6.21 -5.07
N LEU A 394 17.71 5.87 -5.60
CA LEU A 394 18.44 4.66 -5.19
C LEU A 394 18.78 4.68 -3.69
N ARG A 395 19.30 5.78 -3.16
CA ARG A 395 19.62 5.91 -1.72
C ARG A 395 18.36 5.74 -0.85
N ALA A 396 17.30 6.49 -1.15
CA ALA A 396 16.05 6.43 -0.40
C ALA A 396 15.40 5.03 -0.45
N SER A 397 15.50 4.33 -1.58
CA SER A 397 15.01 2.95 -1.68
C SER A 397 15.74 1.98 -0.75
N LEU A 398 17.05 2.13 -0.57
CA LEU A 398 17.83 1.31 0.36
C LEU A 398 17.39 1.55 1.81
N ASP A 399 17.13 2.81 2.17
CA ASP A 399 16.61 3.15 3.49
C ASP A 399 15.22 2.54 3.72
N ILE A 400 14.30 2.65 2.74
CA ILE A 400 12.97 2.03 2.81
C ILE A 400 13.10 0.50 2.90
N ALA A 401 14.01 -0.10 2.14
CA ALA A 401 14.25 -1.54 2.14
C ALA A 401 14.74 -2.00 3.50
N ALA A 402 15.68 -1.30 4.12
CA ALA A 402 16.17 -1.60 5.47
C ALA A 402 15.04 -1.56 6.51
N HIS A 403 14.20 -0.52 6.49
CA HIS A 403 13.05 -0.42 7.39
C HIS A 403 12.01 -1.53 7.15
N THR A 404 11.77 -1.88 5.88
CA THR A 404 10.84 -2.95 5.51
C THR A 404 11.36 -4.31 5.97
N GLN A 405 12.66 -4.58 5.81
CA GLN A 405 13.30 -5.81 6.28
C GLN A 405 13.31 -5.94 7.80
N ALA A 406 13.30 -4.82 8.53
CA ALA A 406 13.18 -4.76 9.98
C ALA A 406 11.73 -4.87 10.48
N THR A 407 10.72 -4.80 9.59
CA THR A 407 9.31 -4.93 9.99
C THR A 407 8.83 -6.36 9.83
N ILE A 408 8.22 -6.92 10.88
CA ILE A 408 7.66 -8.27 10.89
C ILE A 408 6.17 -8.18 11.21
N SER A 409 5.31 -8.51 10.25
CA SER A 409 3.87 -8.67 10.44
C SER A 409 3.52 -10.14 10.73
N ILE A 410 2.88 -10.35 11.87
CA ILE A 410 2.58 -11.68 12.43
C ILE A 410 1.07 -11.79 12.64
N GLY A 411 0.46 -12.75 11.96
CA GLY A 411 -0.91 -13.15 12.21
C GLY A 411 -1.00 -14.19 13.33
N MET A 412 -2.03 -14.13 14.15
CA MET A 412 -2.33 -15.19 15.11
C MET A 412 -3.83 -15.45 15.22
N LEU A 413 -4.20 -16.66 15.63
CA LEU A 413 -5.59 -16.99 15.92
C LEU A 413 -6.11 -16.11 17.08
N PRO A 414 -7.42 -15.80 17.11
CA PRO A 414 -7.98 -14.94 18.15
C PRO A 414 -7.75 -15.51 19.55
N SER A 415 -7.44 -14.65 20.51
CA SER A 415 -7.21 -15.08 21.89
C SER A 415 -8.46 -15.71 22.52
N SER A 416 -8.27 -16.84 23.21
CA SER A 416 -9.34 -17.54 23.92
C SER A 416 -9.66 -16.96 25.31
N GLY A 417 -8.83 -16.05 25.83
CA GLY A 417 -8.98 -15.43 27.15
C GLY A 417 -7.70 -14.72 27.61
N HIS A 418 -7.73 -14.03 28.75
CA HIS A 418 -6.56 -13.30 29.28
C HIS A 418 -5.43 -14.23 29.74
N ASP A 419 -5.75 -15.47 30.09
CA ASP A 419 -4.81 -16.48 30.61
C ASP A 419 -4.41 -17.54 29.55
N SER A 420 -4.68 -17.28 28.27
CA SER A 420 -4.38 -18.24 27.19
C SER A 420 -2.88 -18.54 27.10
N VAL A 421 -2.50 -19.82 27.19
CA VAL A 421 -1.09 -20.27 27.08
C VAL A 421 -0.52 -19.94 25.70
N MET A 422 -1.33 -20.06 24.63
CA MET A 422 -0.89 -19.66 23.30
C MET A 422 -0.54 -18.17 23.26
N THR A 423 -1.41 -17.30 23.78
CA THR A 423 -1.19 -15.85 23.82
C THR A 423 0.05 -15.50 24.64
N ASP A 424 0.23 -16.13 25.80
CA ASP A 424 1.41 -15.93 26.63
C ASP A 424 2.71 -16.37 25.93
N LYS A 425 2.73 -17.56 25.32
CA LYS A 425 3.90 -18.04 24.55
C LYS A 425 4.23 -17.14 23.37
N VAL A 426 3.22 -16.65 22.64
CA VAL A 426 3.43 -15.68 21.56
C VAL A 426 3.99 -14.38 22.11
N ALA A 427 3.43 -13.86 23.22
CA ALA A 427 3.92 -12.65 23.87
C ALA A 427 5.39 -12.81 24.32
N GLN A 428 5.75 -13.92 24.96
CA GLN A 428 7.13 -14.22 25.34
C GLN A 428 8.08 -14.21 24.13
N ALA A 429 7.69 -14.86 23.03
CA ALA A 429 8.50 -14.88 21.82
C ALA A 429 8.67 -13.48 21.20
N LEU A 430 7.59 -12.69 21.15
CA LEU A 430 7.61 -11.31 20.66
C LEU A 430 8.50 -10.43 21.54
N THR A 431 8.37 -10.54 22.86
CA THR A 431 9.18 -9.78 23.83
C THR A 431 10.66 -10.15 23.72
N ALA A 432 11.01 -11.43 23.64
CA ALA A 432 12.38 -11.88 23.47
C ALA A 432 13.00 -11.34 22.18
N THR A 433 12.27 -11.41 21.06
CA THR A 433 12.71 -10.86 19.78
C THR A 433 12.90 -9.34 19.86
N ARG A 434 11.95 -8.62 20.46
CA ARG A 434 11.99 -7.16 20.58
C ARG A 434 13.13 -6.66 21.47
N LEU A 435 13.45 -7.39 22.55
CA LEU A 435 14.55 -7.05 23.44
C LEU A 435 15.91 -7.36 22.80
N GLY A 436 16.03 -8.46 22.07
CA GLY A 436 17.24 -8.81 21.33
C GLY A 436 17.50 -7.91 20.11
N HIS A 437 16.42 -7.39 19.51
CA HIS A 437 16.45 -6.57 18.30
C HIS A 437 15.55 -5.32 18.42
N PRO A 438 16.00 -4.26 19.11
CA PRO A 438 15.25 -3.02 19.29
C PRO A 438 15.00 -2.21 18.01
N GLU A 439 15.60 -2.59 16.89
CA GLU A 439 15.36 -2.06 15.55
C GLU A 439 14.15 -2.71 14.87
N TYR A 440 13.73 -3.91 15.28
CA TYR A 440 12.61 -4.60 14.63
C TYR A 440 11.26 -4.00 15.01
N ARG A 441 10.45 -3.70 14.00
CA ARG A 441 9.06 -3.27 14.18
C ARG A 441 8.14 -4.47 14.05
N LEU A 442 7.45 -4.82 15.13
CA LEU A 442 6.51 -5.95 15.14
C LEU A 442 5.08 -5.43 14.93
N ARG A 443 4.35 -5.97 13.95
CA ARG A 443 2.92 -5.74 13.75
C ARG A 443 2.19 -7.06 14.02
N ILE A 444 1.22 -7.06 14.93
CA ILE A 444 0.48 -8.26 15.31
C ILE A 444 -0.98 -8.06 14.90
N ILE A 445 -1.57 -9.05 14.24
CA ILE A 445 -2.96 -9.03 13.77
C ILE A 445 -3.62 -10.35 14.19
N GLU A 446 -4.85 -10.28 14.69
CA GLU A 446 -5.66 -11.47 14.94
C GLU A 446 -6.57 -11.77 13.74
N GLY A 447 -6.74 -13.05 13.40
CA GLY A 447 -7.59 -13.44 12.29
C GLY A 447 -7.99 -14.91 12.32
N SER A 448 -9.09 -15.25 11.64
CA SER A 448 -9.47 -16.65 11.46
C SER A 448 -8.43 -17.40 10.63
N ASN A 449 -8.38 -18.73 10.74
CA ASN A 449 -7.43 -19.54 10.00
C ASN A 449 -7.48 -19.27 8.48
N ALA A 450 -8.67 -19.14 7.89
CA ALA A 450 -8.80 -18.85 6.46
C ALA A 450 -8.21 -17.47 6.10
N VAL A 451 -8.56 -16.43 6.87
CA VAL A 451 -8.07 -15.06 6.64
C VAL A 451 -6.55 -15.00 6.75
N LEU A 452 -5.96 -15.61 7.78
CA LEU A 452 -4.51 -15.62 7.96
C LEU A 452 -3.78 -16.34 6.81
N HIS A 453 -4.34 -17.44 6.31
CA HIS A 453 -3.79 -18.13 5.14
C HIS A 453 -3.84 -17.25 3.88
N ASP A 454 -4.93 -16.52 3.68
CA ASP A 454 -5.11 -15.63 2.53
C ASP A 454 -4.17 -14.43 2.60
N GLN A 455 -3.98 -13.83 3.77
CA GLN A 455 -3.06 -12.71 4.00
C GLN A 455 -1.59 -13.11 3.80
N ILE A 456 -1.18 -14.32 4.22
CA ILE A 456 0.15 -14.86 3.94
C ILE A 456 0.34 -15.08 2.43
N ARG A 457 -0.68 -15.60 1.75
CA ARG A 457 -0.65 -15.81 0.29
C ARG A 457 -0.64 -14.49 -0.49
N ALA A 458 -1.30 -13.46 0.03
CA ALA A 458 -1.30 -12.12 -0.54
C ALA A 458 0.00 -11.35 -0.26
N GLY A 459 0.83 -11.81 0.69
CA GLY A 459 2.05 -11.13 1.10
C GLY A 459 1.80 -9.96 2.07
N GLU A 460 0.61 -9.88 2.65
CA GLU A 460 0.23 -8.86 3.64
C GLU A 460 0.78 -9.19 5.04
N LEU A 461 0.88 -10.50 5.34
CA LEU A 461 1.55 -11.02 6.52
C LEU A 461 2.91 -11.65 6.17
N ASN A 462 3.90 -11.44 7.03
CA ASN A 462 5.17 -12.14 6.93
C ASN A 462 5.03 -13.58 7.43
N LEU A 463 4.43 -13.75 8.61
CA LEU A 463 4.27 -15.01 9.33
C LEU A 463 2.83 -15.12 9.88
N ALA A 464 2.29 -16.33 10.01
CA ALA A 464 1.05 -16.52 10.76
C ALA A 464 1.08 -17.80 11.61
N ILE A 465 0.52 -17.73 12.81
CA ILE A 465 0.37 -18.85 13.73
C ILE A 465 -1.04 -19.40 13.57
N VAL A 466 -1.14 -20.62 13.04
CA VAL A 466 -2.38 -21.23 12.57
C VAL A 466 -2.56 -22.64 13.13
N GLY A 467 -3.80 -23.11 13.12
CA GLY A 467 -4.15 -24.48 13.47
C GLY A 467 -3.97 -25.45 12.30
N ALA A 468 -4.09 -26.75 12.57
CA ALA A 468 -3.93 -27.79 11.56
C ALA A 468 -5.09 -27.80 10.55
N VAL A 469 -4.89 -27.14 9.40
CA VAL A 469 -5.70 -27.33 8.19
C VAL A 469 -4.79 -27.77 7.04
N GLN A 470 -5.20 -28.78 6.28
CA GLN A 470 -4.46 -29.26 5.10
C GLN A 470 -4.48 -28.17 4.02
N THR A 471 -3.33 -27.52 3.82
CA THR A 471 -3.10 -26.52 2.76
C THR A 471 -1.66 -26.65 2.27
N GLN A 472 -1.38 -26.30 1.01
CA GLN A 472 -0.09 -26.48 0.34
C GLN A 472 1.01 -25.47 0.76
N MET A 473 0.86 -24.73 1.86
CA MET A 473 1.86 -23.73 2.28
C MET A 473 2.97 -24.32 3.15
N THR A 474 4.14 -23.68 3.08
CA THR A 474 5.29 -23.96 3.93
C THR A 474 4.92 -23.72 5.39
N ARG A 475 5.28 -24.68 6.24
CA ARG A 475 4.88 -24.72 7.64
C ARG A 475 6.04 -25.19 8.53
N ILE A 476 6.13 -24.62 9.72
CA ILE A 476 7.00 -25.08 10.80
C ILE A 476 6.11 -25.44 11.98
N HIS A 477 6.20 -26.69 12.43
CA HIS A 477 5.41 -27.18 13.54
C HIS A 477 5.89 -26.57 14.86
N LEU A 478 4.98 -25.96 15.61
CA LEU A 478 5.25 -25.42 16.95
C LEU A 478 4.94 -26.44 18.05
N GLY A 479 4.02 -27.37 17.80
CA GLY A 479 3.61 -28.40 18.75
C GLY A 479 2.10 -28.58 18.81
N PRO A 480 1.60 -29.40 19.74
CA PRO A 480 0.16 -29.61 19.93
C PRO A 480 -0.50 -28.33 20.46
N SER A 481 -1.74 -28.10 20.03
CA SER A 481 -2.63 -27.13 20.67
C SER A 481 -3.20 -27.71 21.96
N GLU A 482 -3.74 -26.84 22.80
CA GLU A 482 -4.37 -27.26 24.04
C GLU A 482 -5.64 -28.08 23.80
N ARG A 483 -5.94 -29.00 24.72
CA ARG A 483 -7.19 -29.77 24.74
C ARG A 483 -8.35 -28.85 25.11
N LEU A 484 -9.48 -29.02 24.44
CA LEU A 484 -10.70 -28.32 24.81
C LEU A 484 -11.38 -28.96 26.03
N SER A 485 -11.98 -28.12 26.86
CA SER A 485 -12.75 -28.50 28.04
C SER A 485 -14.10 -27.79 28.03
N VAL A 486 -15.08 -28.39 28.70
CA VAL A 486 -16.31 -27.68 29.05
C VAL A 486 -15.97 -26.72 30.18
N VAL A 487 -16.25 -25.45 29.98
CA VAL A 487 -16.14 -24.40 30.99
C VAL A 487 -17.54 -23.95 31.36
N ALA A 488 -17.92 -24.11 32.62
CA ALA A 488 -19.29 -23.91 33.06
C ALA A 488 -19.39 -23.02 34.30
N ASN A 489 -20.56 -22.42 34.45
CA ASN A 489 -20.98 -21.84 35.72
C ASN A 489 -21.04 -22.94 36.79
N PRO A 490 -20.58 -22.71 38.04
CA PRO A 490 -20.69 -23.67 39.12
C PRO A 490 -22.13 -24.17 39.37
N ALA A 491 -23.15 -23.36 39.04
CA ALA A 491 -24.56 -23.73 39.17
C ALA A 491 -25.02 -24.86 38.22
N LEU A 492 -24.24 -25.19 37.18
CA LEU A 492 -24.50 -26.36 36.33
C LEU A 492 -24.01 -27.68 36.95
N ASP A 493 -23.38 -27.63 38.12
CA ASP A 493 -22.88 -28.76 38.90
C ASP A 493 -22.09 -29.79 38.06
N LEU A 494 -20.90 -29.37 37.62
CA LEU A 494 -19.91 -30.29 37.05
C LEU A 494 -19.06 -30.98 38.14
N ALA A 495 -19.41 -30.84 39.43
CA ALA A 495 -18.52 -31.17 40.53
C ALA A 495 -18.15 -32.67 40.57
N GLY A 496 -16.85 -32.94 40.66
CA GLY A 496 -16.30 -34.30 40.77
C GLY A 496 -16.10 -35.03 39.44
N ARG A 497 -16.46 -34.44 38.30
CA ARG A 497 -16.23 -35.06 36.98
C ARG A 497 -14.81 -34.82 36.51
N THR A 498 -14.06 -35.91 36.29
CA THR A 498 -12.69 -35.86 35.76
C THR A 498 -12.65 -35.65 34.25
N GLU A 499 -13.67 -36.11 33.52
CA GLU A 499 -13.86 -35.89 32.09
C GLU A 499 -15.37 -35.96 31.73
N ILE A 500 -15.76 -35.40 30.59
CA ILE A 500 -17.14 -35.40 30.07
C ILE A 500 -17.15 -35.87 28.60
N PRO A 501 -17.95 -36.89 28.23
CA PRO A 501 -18.08 -37.31 26.84
C PRO A 501 -18.68 -36.21 25.97
N LEU A 502 -18.19 -36.04 24.74
CA LEU A 502 -18.65 -35.02 23.80
C LEU A 502 -20.17 -35.05 23.57
N ALA A 503 -20.76 -36.24 23.53
CA ALA A 503 -22.20 -36.42 23.39
C ALA A 503 -23.01 -35.77 24.52
N GLU A 504 -22.50 -35.82 25.75
CA GLU A 504 -23.13 -35.16 26.90
C GLU A 504 -22.94 -33.65 26.82
N VAL A 505 -21.76 -33.18 26.38
CA VAL A 505 -21.50 -31.75 26.16
C VAL A 505 -22.51 -31.13 25.21
N CYS A 506 -22.85 -31.83 24.12
CA CYS A 506 -23.84 -31.38 23.14
C CYS A 506 -25.25 -31.17 23.72
N GLY A 507 -25.55 -31.79 24.87
CA GLY A 507 -26.82 -31.64 25.57
C GLY A 507 -26.88 -30.49 26.59
N PHE A 508 -25.74 -29.84 26.89
CA PHE A 508 -25.72 -28.72 27.83
C PHE A 508 -26.19 -27.41 27.19
N PRO A 509 -26.62 -26.42 28.01
CA PRO A 509 -26.92 -25.08 27.52
C PRO A 509 -25.63 -24.35 27.10
N LEU A 510 -25.25 -24.51 25.83
CA LEU A 510 -23.99 -24.03 25.28
C LEU A 510 -24.05 -22.58 24.80
N VAL A 511 -23.04 -21.79 25.16
CA VAL A 511 -22.69 -20.51 24.53
C VAL A 511 -21.47 -20.77 23.65
N LEU A 512 -21.63 -20.72 22.34
CA LEU A 512 -20.55 -21.02 21.40
C LEU A 512 -20.09 -19.78 20.64
N GLY A 513 -18.81 -19.78 20.26
CA GLY A 513 -18.29 -18.81 19.32
C GLY A 513 -18.98 -18.92 17.96
N ILE A 514 -18.99 -17.86 17.14
CA ILE A 514 -19.49 -17.94 15.75
C ILE A 514 -18.60 -18.83 14.86
N LYS A 515 -19.15 -19.27 13.73
CA LYS A 515 -18.53 -20.17 12.73
C LYS A 515 -17.13 -19.81 12.21
N HIS A 516 -16.68 -18.56 12.41
CA HIS A 516 -15.37 -18.09 11.96
C HIS A 516 -14.25 -18.32 12.99
N LEU A 517 -14.59 -18.74 14.21
CA LEU A 517 -13.62 -19.05 15.25
C LEU A 517 -13.15 -20.50 15.13
N SER A 518 -11.84 -20.70 15.21
CA SER A 518 -11.20 -22.03 15.05
C SER A 518 -11.70 -23.04 16.08
N ILE A 519 -11.92 -22.61 17.32
CA ILE A 519 -12.44 -23.44 18.41
C ILE A 519 -13.86 -23.93 18.08
N HIS A 520 -14.73 -23.07 17.53
CA HIS A 520 -16.06 -23.48 17.09
C HIS A 520 -15.98 -24.53 15.99
N GLN A 521 -15.15 -24.30 14.98
CA GLN A 521 -14.99 -25.24 13.86
C GLN A 521 -14.48 -26.61 14.32
N ALA A 522 -13.50 -26.63 15.23
CA ALA A 522 -12.97 -27.86 15.79
C ALA A 522 -14.02 -28.64 16.59
N PHE A 523 -14.78 -27.94 17.45
CA PHE A 523 -15.87 -28.55 18.22
C PHE A 523 -16.99 -29.11 17.33
N MET A 524 -17.46 -28.31 16.36
CA MET A 524 -18.53 -28.73 15.43
C MET A 524 -18.08 -29.88 14.53
N ALA A 525 -16.82 -29.89 14.08
CA ALA A 525 -16.27 -31.00 13.31
C ALA A 525 -16.22 -32.30 14.13
N ALA A 526 -15.80 -32.22 15.40
CA ALA A 526 -15.75 -33.38 16.30
C ALA A 526 -17.16 -33.95 16.59
N ALA A 527 -18.16 -33.08 16.74
CA ALA A 527 -19.56 -33.47 16.94
C ALA A 527 -20.17 -34.08 15.67
N SER A 528 -19.95 -33.44 14.53
CA SER A 528 -20.43 -33.91 13.21
C SER A 528 -19.86 -35.27 12.84
N ALA A 529 -18.58 -35.51 13.08
CA ALA A 529 -17.91 -36.80 12.85
C ALA A 529 -18.53 -37.97 13.65
N ARG A 530 -19.31 -37.66 14.70
CA ARG A 530 -20.03 -38.63 15.55
C ARG A 530 -21.55 -38.55 15.38
N HIS A 531 -22.03 -37.83 14.37
CA HIS A 531 -23.45 -37.61 14.12
C HIS A 531 -24.21 -37.00 15.31
N LEU A 532 -23.52 -36.20 16.13
CA LEU A 532 -24.11 -35.49 17.26
C LEU A 532 -24.69 -34.14 16.79
N ARG A 533 -25.89 -33.81 17.26
CA ARG A 533 -26.52 -32.51 17.02
C ARG A 533 -26.12 -31.53 18.13
N VAL A 534 -25.66 -30.35 17.73
CA VAL A 534 -25.29 -29.26 18.64
C VAL A 534 -26.25 -28.10 18.43
N GLU A 535 -26.94 -27.67 19.49
CA GLU A 535 -27.82 -26.50 19.48
C GLU A 535 -27.39 -25.52 20.56
N PRO A 536 -26.60 -24.49 20.24
CA PRO A 536 -26.21 -23.49 21.21
C PRO A 536 -27.42 -22.64 21.63
N VAL A 537 -27.48 -22.29 22.92
CA VAL A 537 -28.44 -21.33 23.47
C VAL A 537 -28.10 -19.91 23.01
N MET A 538 -26.81 -19.63 22.79
CA MET A 538 -26.32 -18.34 22.27
C MET A 538 -25.09 -18.54 21.38
N ASP A 539 -25.06 -17.79 20.27
CA ASP A 539 -23.87 -17.60 19.44
C ASP A 539 -23.21 -16.24 19.73
N VAL A 540 -21.90 -16.24 19.98
CA VAL A 540 -21.15 -15.02 20.30
C VAL A 540 -19.95 -14.81 19.38
N GLY A 541 -19.74 -13.57 18.94
CA GLY A 541 -18.59 -13.20 18.11
C GLY A 541 -17.26 -13.09 18.85
N SER A 542 -17.26 -13.20 20.18
CA SER A 542 -16.12 -12.94 21.05
C SER A 542 -16.05 -13.97 22.17
N LEU A 543 -14.92 -14.67 22.30
CA LEU A 543 -14.69 -15.66 23.36
C LEU A 543 -14.63 -15.02 24.76
N PRO A 544 -13.99 -13.85 24.96
CA PRO A 544 -14.11 -13.12 26.23
C PRO A 544 -15.55 -12.82 26.64
N LEU A 545 -16.43 -12.51 25.67
CA LEU A 545 -17.86 -12.31 25.94
C LEU A 545 -18.52 -13.64 26.35
N ALA A 546 -18.19 -14.76 25.70
CA ALA A 546 -18.66 -16.09 26.09
C ALA A 546 -18.35 -16.39 27.57
N ILE A 547 -17.09 -16.19 27.98
CA ILE A 547 -16.65 -16.38 29.37
C ILE A 547 -17.44 -15.46 30.32
N ALA A 548 -17.62 -14.19 29.95
CA ALA A 548 -18.37 -13.23 30.75
C ALA A 548 -19.85 -13.62 30.94
N MET A 549 -20.46 -14.27 29.95
CA MET A 549 -21.83 -14.79 30.02
C MET A 549 -21.93 -16.04 30.89
N VAL A 550 -21.00 -16.98 30.74
CA VAL A 550 -20.90 -18.19 31.58
C VAL A 550 -20.74 -17.84 33.06
N ARG A 551 -20.02 -16.76 33.39
CA ARG A 551 -19.91 -16.27 34.79
C ARG A 551 -21.24 -15.83 35.40
N ARG A 552 -22.24 -15.47 34.59
CA ARG A 552 -23.50 -14.83 35.02
C ARG A 552 -24.73 -15.71 34.90
N LEU A 553 -24.71 -16.64 33.97
CA LEU A 553 -25.83 -17.52 33.66
C LEU A 553 -25.45 -18.98 33.91
N PRO A 554 -26.41 -19.85 34.26
CA PRO A 554 -26.19 -21.29 34.38
C PRO A 554 -26.07 -21.93 32.98
N VAL A 555 -25.01 -21.54 32.25
CA VAL A 555 -24.66 -21.98 30.90
C VAL A 555 -23.20 -22.40 30.86
N CYS A 556 -22.77 -23.07 29.79
CA CYS A 556 -21.38 -23.48 29.61
C CYS A 556 -20.86 -23.12 28.21
N THR A 557 -19.55 -23.19 28.03
CA THR A 557 -18.86 -22.98 26.75
C THR A 557 -17.75 -24.02 26.59
N VAL A 558 -17.11 -24.04 25.42
CA VAL A 558 -16.04 -24.99 25.10
C VAL A 558 -14.78 -24.23 24.74
N LEU A 559 -13.75 -24.35 25.59
CA LEU A 559 -12.49 -23.59 25.50
C LEU A 559 -11.34 -24.39 26.13
N PRO A 560 -10.07 -24.07 25.82
CA PRO A 560 -8.93 -24.52 26.62
C PRO A 560 -9.04 -24.03 28.07
N VAL A 561 -8.69 -24.88 29.05
CA VAL A 561 -8.72 -24.55 30.49
C VAL A 561 -7.85 -23.33 30.80
N SER A 562 -6.72 -23.17 30.11
CA SER A 562 -5.82 -22.01 30.27
C SER A 562 -6.57 -20.69 30.18
N SER A 563 -7.53 -20.58 29.26
CA SER A 563 -8.33 -19.37 29.02
C SER A 563 -9.06 -18.81 30.25
N VAL A 564 -9.27 -19.64 31.28
CA VAL A 564 -10.06 -19.34 32.49
C VAL A 564 -9.40 -19.82 33.79
N GLN A 565 -8.08 -20.02 33.81
CA GLN A 565 -7.38 -20.55 34.99
C GLN A 565 -7.64 -19.72 36.26
N GLN A 566 -7.61 -18.39 36.17
CA GLN A 566 -7.90 -17.54 37.32
C GLN A 566 -9.36 -17.66 37.79
N ASP A 567 -10.31 -17.85 36.88
CA ASP A 567 -11.71 -18.06 37.25
C ASP A 567 -11.94 -19.37 37.98
N ILE A 568 -11.24 -20.43 37.54
CA ILE A 568 -11.28 -21.72 38.21
C ILE A 568 -10.63 -21.62 39.60
N GLY A 569 -9.45 -21.00 39.69
CA GLY A 569 -8.74 -20.79 40.96
C GLY A 569 -9.51 -19.93 41.97
N SER A 570 -10.37 -19.02 41.49
CA SER A 570 -11.26 -18.21 42.32
C SER A 570 -12.65 -18.82 42.55
N GLY A 571 -12.92 -20.02 42.01
CA GLY A 571 -14.21 -20.70 42.12
C GLY A 571 -15.37 -20.04 41.37
N ARG A 572 -15.09 -19.07 40.48
CA ARG A 572 -16.12 -18.39 39.67
C ARG A 572 -16.61 -19.24 38.52
N LEU A 573 -15.76 -20.13 38.02
CA LEU A 573 -16.06 -21.09 36.95
C LEU A 573 -15.55 -22.47 37.35
N THR A 574 -16.12 -23.50 36.73
CA THR A 574 -15.60 -24.87 36.81
C THR A 574 -15.28 -25.35 35.40
N ALA A 575 -14.33 -26.27 35.27
CA ALA A 575 -14.00 -26.86 33.98
C ALA A 575 -13.80 -28.37 34.08
N ALA A 576 -14.22 -29.08 33.04
CA ALA A 576 -14.01 -30.52 32.90
C ALA A 576 -13.53 -30.85 31.47
N PRO A 577 -12.42 -31.58 31.31
CA PRO A 577 -11.93 -32.04 30.00
C PRO A 577 -12.98 -32.83 29.23
N ILE A 578 -12.98 -32.69 27.91
CA ILE A 578 -13.82 -33.52 27.03
C ILE A 578 -13.07 -34.83 26.77
N THR A 579 -13.71 -35.98 27.03
CA THR A 579 -13.09 -37.33 27.03
C THR A 579 -12.43 -37.70 25.70
N GLU A 580 -12.94 -37.22 24.58
CA GLU A 580 -12.40 -37.52 23.27
C GLU A 580 -11.17 -36.66 22.95
N ASP A 581 -10.01 -37.32 22.76
CA ASP A 581 -8.71 -36.76 22.31
C ASP A 581 -8.76 -36.00 20.95
N VAL A 582 -9.93 -35.77 20.40
CA VAL A 582 -10.17 -35.30 19.02
C VAL A 582 -10.20 -33.77 18.92
N ILE A 583 -9.94 -33.04 20.00
CA ILE A 583 -9.89 -31.57 19.99
C ILE A 583 -8.56 -31.00 20.49
N ALA A 584 -7.45 -31.65 20.10
CA ALA A 584 -6.11 -31.07 20.12
C ALA A 584 -5.60 -31.00 18.66
N GLY A 585 -5.65 -29.81 18.06
CA GLY A 585 -4.98 -29.55 16.78
C GLY A 585 -3.47 -29.46 16.96
N ASN A 586 -2.73 -29.20 15.88
CA ASN A 586 -1.33 -28.78 15.96
C ASN A 586 -1.24 -27.29 15.60
N LEU A 587 -0.41 -26.55 16.34
CA LEU A 587 -0.04 -25.19 15.99
C LEU A 587 1.16 -25.22 15.04
N SER A 588 1.12 -24.36 14.05
CA SER A 588 2.22 -24.18 13.10
C SER A 588 2.39 -22.72 12.75
N VAL A 589 3.64 -22.31 12.49
CA VAL A 589 3.93 -21.06 11.80
C VAL A 589 3.88 -21.33 10.31
N ILE A 590 3.10 -20.57 9.57
CA ILE A 590 3.07 -20.58 8.10
C ILE A 590 3.71 -19.31 7.53
N PHE A 591 4.27 -19.45 6.34
CA PHE A 591 4.82 -18.36 5.54
C PHE A 591 4.84 -18.75 4.07
N SER A 592 5.01 -17.76 3.18
CA SER A 592 5.09 -18.01 1.73
C SER A 592 6.41 -18.70 1.37
N GLY A 593 6.33 -19.85 0.68
CA GLY A 593 7.49 -20.57 0.14
C GLY A 593 8.08 -19.98 -1.15
N GLU A 594 7.40 -18.99 -1.75
CA GLU A 594 7.85 -18.33 -2.99
C GLU A 594 8.90 -17.24 -2.74
N ARG A 595 9.20 -16.95 -1.46
CA ARG A 595 10.16 -15.92 -1.04
C ARG A 595 11.18 -16.48 -0.06
N THR A 596 12.35 -15.86 -0.04
CA THR A 596 13.33 -16.08 1.01
C THR A 596 12.93 -15.33 2.27
N LEU A 597 13.08 -15.97 3.43
CA LEU A 597 12.87 -15.33 4.73
C LEU A 597 13.97 -14.29 5.00
N SER A 598 13.59 -13.12 5.51
CA SER A 598 14.52 -12.12 6.03
C SER A 598 15.20 -12.63 7.31
N GLU A 599 16.28 -11.97 7.72
CA GLU A 599 16.94 -12.27 8.99
C GLU A 599 15.97 -12.08 10.17
N ALA A 600 15.24 -10.96 10.18
CA ALA A 600 14.25 -10.65 11.21
C ALA A 600 13.17 -11.74 11.33
N GLU A 601 12.65 -12.23 10.19
CA GLU A 601 11.66 -13.31 10.17
C GLU A 601 12.22 -14.64 10.69
N ARG A 602 13.47 -14.98 10.34
CA ARG A 602 14.13 -16.20 10.84
C ARG A 602 14.33 -16.12 12.34
N THR A 603 14.80 -14.99 12.86
CA THR A 603 14.93 -14.74 14.30
C THR A 603 13.60 -14.89 15.02
N MET A 604 12.52 -14.32 14.46
CA MET A 604 11.19 -14.46 15.04
C MET A 604 10.69 -15.91 15.05
N ILE A 605 10.89 -16.65 13.94
CA ILE A 605 10.54 -18.08 13.86
C ILE A 605 11.33 -18.88 14.90
N GLN A 606 12.63 -18.63 15.04
CA GLN A 606 13.48 -19.31 16.03
C GLN A 606 12.99 -19.03 17.46
N SER A 607 12.62 -17.77 17.76
CA SER A 607 12.03 -17.39 19.04
C SER A 607 10.72 -18.13 19.31
N LEU A 608 9.80 -18.18 18.33
CA LEU A 608 8.55 -18.93 18.44
C LEU A 608 8.79 -20.43 18.68
N VAL A 609 9.66 -21.06 17.90
CA VAL A 609 9.98 -22.49 18.05
C VAL A 609 10.60 -22.76 19.42
N ALA A 610 11.51 -21.89 19.90
CA ALA A 610 12.14 -22.05 21.20
C ALA A 610 11.14 -21.93 22.36
N VAL A 611 10.21 -20.97 22.31
CA VAL A 611 9.21 -20.79 23.37
C VAL A 611 8.16 -21.90 23.35
N PHE A 612 7.67 -22.30 22.18
CA PHE A 612 6.68 -23.36 22.08
C PHE A 612 7.27 -24.75 22.36
N GLY A 613 8.54 -24.98 22.02
CA GLY A 613 9.27 -26.22 22.28
C GLY A 613 9.72 -26.44 23.73
N ARG A 614 9.73 -25.40 24.57
CA ARG A 614 9.88 -25.57 26.02
C ARG A 614 8.58 -26.19 26.56
N GLN A 615 8.63 -27.46 26.96
CA GLN A 615 7.54 -28.07 27.73
C GLN A 615 7.40 -27.30 29.04
N ALA A 616 6.14 -26.98 29.40
CA ALA A 616 5.79 -26.34 30.68
C ALA A 616 5.89 -27.36 31.82
#